data_AF-A0A4Q1C5R6-F1
#
_entry.id   AF-A0A4Q1C5R6-F1
#
_cell.length_a   1.000
_cell.length_b   1.000
_cell.length_c   1.000
_cell.angle_alpha   90.00
_cell.angle_beta   90.00
_cell.angle_gamma   90.00
#
_symmetry.space_group_name_H-M   'P 1'
#
loop_
_entity.id
_entity.type
_entity.pdbx_description
1 polymer ?
#
loop_
_entity_poly.entity_id
_entity_poly.type
_entity_poly.pdbx_seq_one_letter_code
_entity_poly.pdbx_strand_id
1 'polypeptide(L)'
;MDKVSRYRPVFADSAVAFFVSLSRRRQIRLLDRARELAADPFLVPDLTSTDADGRIISHLLTDGFVFDYWVDHAARVLAITDITDAD
;
A
#
# COMPACT_ATOMS: atom_id res chain seq x y z
N MET A 1 20.33 8.97 -17.29
CA MET A 1 19.70 9.07 -15.96
C MET A 1 18.76 7.89 -15.86
N ASP A 2 19.18 6.85 -15.15
CA ASP A 2 18.40 5.62 -15.05
C ASP A 2 17.03 5.92 -14.43
N LYS A 3 16.00 5.45 -15.11
CA LYS A 3 14.62 5.52 -14.64
C LYS A 3 14.55 4.67 -13.39
N VAL A 4 14.66 5.28 -12.20
CA VAL A 4 14.48 4.58 -10.90
C VAL A 4 13.18 3.82 -11.03
N SER A 5 13.27 2.51 -11.23
CA SER A 5 12.11 1.73 -11.59
C SER A 5 11.33 1.48 -10.30
N ARG A 6 10.38 2.37 -10.04
CA ARG A 6 9.51 2.28 -8.87
C ARG A 6 8.65 1.03 -8.98
N TYR A 7 8.25 0.48 -7.85
CA TYR A 7 7.28 -0.60 -7.83
C TYR A 7 5.96 -0.08 -8.41
N ARG A 8 5.17 -0.97 -9.01
CA ARG A 8 3.81 -0.64 -9.42
C ARG A 8 2.86 -0.96 -8.27
N PRO A 9 2.12 0.02 -7.72
CA PRO A 9 1.06 -0.28 -6.76
C PRO A 9 -0.08 -1.00 -7.49
N VAL A 10 -0.56 -2.08 -6.90
CA VAL A 10 -1.76 -2.81 -7.32
C VAL A 10 -2.66 -2.94 -6.10
N PHE A 11 -3.94 -2.61 -6.27
CA PHE A 11 -4.92 -2.62 -5.18
C PHE A 11 -5.83 -3.83 -5.33
N ALA A 12 -6.06 -4.53 -4.22
CA ALA A 12 -7.12 -5.53 -4.12
C ALA A 12 -8.51 -4.86 -4.11
N ASP A 13 -9.54 -5.64 -4.40
CA ASP A 13 -10.92 -5.14 -4.49
C ASP A 13 -11.41 -4.48 -3.19
N SER A 14 -11.01 -5.00 -2.03
CA SER A 14 -11.28 -4.41 -0.70
C SER A 14 -10.71 -3.00 -0.57
N ALA A 15 -9.43 -2.82 -0.90
CA ALA A 15 -8.75 -1.54 -0.88
C ALA A 15 -9.40 -0.54 -1.86
N VAL A 16 -9.82 -1.01 -3.05
CA VAL A 16 -10.56 -0.18 -4.02
C VAL A 16 -11.92 0.22 -3.47
N ALA A 17 -12.66 -0.69 -2.84
CA ALA A 17 -13.96 -0.41 -2.25
C ALA A 17 -13.87 0.67 -1.14
N PHE A 18 -12.86 0.59 -0.27
CA PHE A 18 -12.59 1.65 0.69
C PHE A 18 -12.25 2.97 0.00
N PHE A 19 -11.32 2.96 -0.97
CA PHE A 19 -10.91 4.15 -1.71
C PHE A 19 -12.09 4.91 -2.35
N VAL A 20 -13.00 4.20 -3.02
CA VAL A 20 -14.14 4.86 -3.70
C VAL A 20 -15.16 5.46 -2.72
N SER A 21 -15.18 5.00 -1.47
CA SER A 21 -16.04 5.56 -0.42
C SER A 21 -15.56 6.91 0.13
N LEU A 22 -14.27 7.22 -0.07
CA LEU A 22 -13.65 8.42 0.46
C LEU A 22 -14.07 9.69 -0.31
N SER A 23 -14.03 10.84 0.38
CA SER A 23 -14.11 12.13 -0.31
C SER A 23 -12.95 12.31 -1.29
N ARG A 24 -13.14 13.08 -2.37
CA ARG A 24 -12.10 13.34 -3.38
C ARG A 24 -10.76 13.81 -2.78
N ARG A 25 -10.81 14.62 -1.71
CA ARG A 25 -9.59 15.10 -1.03
C ARG A 25 -8.86 13.96 -0.31
N ARG A 26 -9.59 13.04 0.33
CA ARG A 26 -9.02 11.85 0.99
C ARG A 26 -8.48 10.85 -0.04
N GLN A 27 -9.20 10.64 -1.15
CA GLN A 27 -8.74 9.84 -2.28
C GLN A 27 -7.38 10.29 -2.82
N ILE A 28 -7.21 11.59 -3.08
CA ILE A 28 -5.93 12.14 -3.59
C ILE A 28 -4.80 11.85 -2.60
N ARG A 29 -5.02 12.10 -1.29
CA ARG A 29 -4.00 11.83 -0.27
C ARG A 29 -3.60 10.37 -0.23
N LEU A 30 -4.57 9.46 -0.23
CA LEU A 30 -4.32 8.02 -0.24
C LEU A 30 -3.48 7.61 -1.47
N LEU A 31 -3.83 8.11 -2.67
CA LEU A 31 -3.06 7.81 -3.89
C LEU A 31 -1.64 8.36 -3.83
N ASP A 32 -1.43 9.52 -3.23
CA ASP A 32 -0.09 10.08 -3.05
C ASP A 32 0.73 9.22 -2.09
N ARG A 33 0.15 8.76 -0.96
CA ARG A 33 0.82 7.82 -0.05
C ARG A 33 1.17 6.50 -0.72
N ALA A 34 0.25 5.91 -1.49
CA ALA A 34 0.51 4.67 -2.22
C ALA A 34 1.64 4.82 -3.25
N ARG A 35 1.77 5.99 -3.89
CA ARG A 35 2.88 6.29 -4.82
C ARG A 35 4.21 6.46 -4.11
N GLU A 36 4.21 7.08 -2.93
CA GLU A 36 5.40 7.22 -2.10
C GLU A 36 5.87 5.85 -1.60
N LEU A 37 4.94 5.02 -1.09
CA LEU A 37 5.24 3.65 -0.68
C LEU A 37 5.76 2.80 -1.84
N ALA A 38 5.21 2.95 -3.05
CA ALA A 38 5.72 2.24 -4.22
C ALA A 38 7.09 2.76 -4.71
N ALA A 39 7.46 3.99 -4.35
CA ALA A 39 8.77 4.55 -4.63
C ALA A 39 9.83 4.01 -3.65
N ASP A 40 9.44 3.73 -2.40
CA ASP A 40 10.29 3.16 -1.35
C ASP A 40 9.53 2.10 -0.54
N PRO A 41 9.44 0.85 -1.02
CA PRO A 41 8.68 -0.20 -0.34
C PRO A 41 9.45 -0.84 0.82
N PHE A 42 10.64 -0.31 1.16
CA PHE A 42 11.47 -0.79 2.26
C PHE A 42 11.31 0.05 3.53
N LEU A 43 10.31 0.94 3.55
CA LEU A 43 9.89 1.61 4.77
C LEU A 43 9.62 0.57 5.85
N VAL A 44 10.17 0.83 7.04
CA VAL A 44 9.98 -0.05 8.21
C VAL A 44 8.49 -0.01 8.57
N PRO A 45 7.76 -1.14 8.51
CA PRO A 45 6.36 -1.18 8.85
C PRO A 45 6.17 -1.08 10.37
N ASP A 46 5.00 -0.61 10.80
CA ASP A 46 4.63 -0.56 12.22
C ASP A 46 4.45 -1.96 12.79
N LEU A 47 3.90 -2.87 11.98
CA LEU A 47 3.69 -4.28 12.32
C LEU A 47 3.88 -5.15 11.07
N THR A 48 4.23 -6.42 11.28
CA THR A 48 4.15 -7.45 10.24
C THR A 48 3.28 -8.61 10.69
N SER A 49 2.60 -9.23 9.75
CA SER A 49 1.85 -10.47 9.94
C SER A 49 2.11 -11.44 8.78
N THR A 50 1.50 -12.62 8.83
CA THR A 50 1.59 -13.62 7.77
C THR A 50 0.19 -13.97 7.31
N ASP A 51 -0.08 -13.88 6.01
CA ASP A 51 -1.37 -14.26 5.44
C ASP A 51 -1.51 -15.79 5.32
N ALA A 52 -2.69 -16.25 4.88
CA ALA A 52 -2.99 -17.67 4.71
C ALA A 52 -2.12 -18.36 3.63
N ASP A 53 -1.54 -17.59 2.70
CA ASP A 53 -0.65 -18.08 1.65
C ASP A 53 0.83 -18.07 2.10
N GLY A 54 1.12 -17.67 3.34
CA GLY A 54 2.48 -17.57 3.88
C GLY A 54 3.23 -16.31 3.48
N ARG A 55 2.56 -15.31 2.90
CA ARG A 55 3.18 -14.01 2.55
C ARG A 55 3.31 -13.15 3.80
N ILE A 56 4.43 -12.44 3.91
CA ILE A 56 4.61 -11.42 4.94
C ILE A 56 3.82 -10.18 4.53
N ILE A 57 2.82 -9.82 5.34
CA ILE A 57 2.04 -8.59 5.18
C ILE A 57 2.64 -7.54 6.11
N SER A 58 3.01 -6.41 5.52
CA SER A 58 3.41 -5.19 6.20
C SER A 58 2.17 -4.34 6.49
N HIS A 59 2.06 -3.84 7.71
CA HIS A 59 1.04 -2.87 8.12
C HIS A 59 1.72 -1.53 8.35
N LEU A 60 1.31 -0.50 7.61
CA LEU A 60 1.89 0.85 7.69
C LEU A 60 0.82 1.89 7.97
N LEU A 61 0.95 2.58 9.10
CA LEU A 61 0.14 3.72 9.49
C LEU A 61 0.75 5.01 8.91
N THR A 62 0.01 5.68 8.04
CA THR A 62 0.44 6.97 7.48
C THR A 62 -0.74 7.84 7.11
N ASP A 63 -0.69 9.13 7.47
CA ASP A 63 -1.70 10.15 7.14
C ASP A 63 -3.17 9.75 7.43
N GLY A 64 -3.37 9.02 8.53
CA GLY A 64 -4.70 8.56 8.97
C GLY A 64 -5.21 7.32 8.23
N PHE A 65 -4.34 6.59 7.53
CA PHE A 65 -4.68 5.32 6.90
C PHE A 65 -3.74 4.22 7.39
N VAL A 66 -4.27 2.99 7.51
CA VAL A 66 -3.45 1.79 7.62
C VAL A 66 -3.43 1.11 6.24
N PHE A 67 -2.23 0.92 5.70
CA PHE A 67 -2.00 0.16 4.48
C PHE A 67 -1.50 -1.24 4.83
N ASP A 68 -2.23 -2.25 4.37
CA ASP A 68 -1.79 -3.63 4.41
C ASP A 68 -1.23 -4.00 3.04
N TYR A 69 0.02 -4.44 2.99
CA TYR A 69 0.67 -4.72 1.72
C TYR A 69 1.76 -5.77 1.79
N TRP A 70 2.10 -6.34 0.64
CA TRP A 70 3.31 -7.14 0.45
C TRP A 70 3.99 -6.75 -0.86
N VAL A 71 5.26 -7.15 -1.00
CA VAL A 71 6.11 -6.75 -2.11
C VAL A 71 6.53 -7.97 -2.93
N ASP A 72 6.20 -7.96 -4.23
CA ASP A 72 6.80 -8.87 -5.20
C ASP A 72 8.03 -8.21 -5.82
N HIS A 73 9.22 -8.61 -5.37
CA HIS A 73 10.48 -8.07 -5.88
C HIS A 73 10.77 -8.48 -7.32
N ALA A 74 10.35 -9.69 -7.74
CA ALA A 74 10.59 -10.18 -9.09
C ALA A 74 9.71 -9.44 -10.11
N ALA A 75 8.43 -9.23 -9.77
CA ALA A 75 7.48 -8.49 -10.60
C ALA A 75 7.55 -6.97 -10.42
N ARG A 76 8.27 -6.49 -9.40
CA ARG A 76 8.29 -5.08 -8.97
C ARG A 76 6.89 -4.54 -8.68
N VAL A 77 6.11 -5.32 -7.95
CA VAL A 77 4.74 -4.97 -7.55
C VAL A 77 4.67 -4.72 -6.06
N LEU A 78 4.00 -3.64 -5.68
CA LEU A 78 3.53 -3.39 -4.32
C LEU A 78 2.05 -3.75 -4.30
N ALA A 79 1.71 -4.91 -3.72
CA ALA A 79 0.34 -5.37 -3.65
C ALA A 79 -0.29 -4.85 -2.35
N ILE A 80 -1.18 -3.87 -2.48
CA ILE A 80 -1.97 -3.31 -1.37
C ILE A 80 -3.22 -4.16 -1.24
N THR A 81 -3.27 -4.98 -0.18
CA THR A 81 -4.31 -5.97 0.06
C THR A 81 -5.49 -5.40 0.82
N ASP A 82 -5.27 -4.40 1.68
CA ASP A 82 -6.35 -3.69 2.35
C ASP A 82 -5.95 -2.26 2.71
N ILE A 83 -6.96 -1.40 2.92
CA ILE A 83 -6.78 -0.06 3.45
C ILE A 83 -7.91 0.24 4.43
N THR A 84 -7.55 0.68 5.63
CA THR A 84 -8.53 1.09 6.64
C THR A 84 -8.25 2.52 7.11
N ASP A 85 -9.30 3.15 7.66
CA ASP A 85 -9.15 4.42 8.37
C ASP A 85 -8.47 4.18 9.72
N ALA A 86 -7.56 5.07 10.12
CA ALA A 86 -6.90 4.99 11.42
C ALA A 86 -7.60 5.85 12.50
N ASP A 87 -8.73 6.47 12.14
CA ASP A 87 -9.61 7.29 12.99
C ASP A 87 -10.56 6.45 13.85
#